data_AF-A0A061A3G6-F1
#
_entry.id   AF-A0A061A3G6-F1
#
_cell.length_a   1.000
_cell.length_b   1.000
_cell.length_c   1.000
_cell.angle_alpha   90.00
_cell.angle_beta   90.00
_cell.angle_gamma   90.00
#
_symmetry.space_group_name_H-M   'P 1'
#
loop_
_entity.id
_entity.type
_entity.pdbx_description
1 polymer ?
#
loop_
_entity_poly.entity_id
_entity_poly.type
_entity_poly.pdbx_seq_one_letter_code
_entity_poly.pdbx_strand_id
1 'polypeptide(L)'
;MRGTNNHGFSDAGLRRLRDVLAQHIEAKKIPGLVFLVSRGGQTHVEAFGTMRHDGGAPMRGDTIFRMASTSKPVTMAAAMVLLDEASLRRSRAPAVAWSPLSTTTTPTSRCC
;
A
#
# COMPACT_ATOMS: atom_id res chain seq x y z
N MET A 1 12.61 21.67 -29.54
CA MET A 1 13.31 21.06 -28.38
C MET A 1 12.47 19.88 -27.89
N ARG A 2 12.86 18.64 -28.24
CA ARG A 2 12.17 17.41 -27.78
C ARG A 2 12.65 17.08 -26.37
N GLY A 3 11.74 17.02 -25.41
CA GLY A 3 12.04 16.50 -24.08
C GLY A 3 12.38 15.01 -24.18
N THR A 4 13.51 14.62 -23.61
CA THR A 4 14.02 13.26 -23.54
C THR A 4 13.05 12.39 -22.72
N ASN A 5 12.23 11.59 -23.40
CA ASN A 5 11.46 10.52 -22.77
C ASN A 5 12.44 9.37 -22.45
N ASN A 6 12.93 9.31 -21.22
CA ASN A 6 13.69 8.16 -20.76
C ASN A 6 12.76 7.23 -19.97
N HIS A 7 12.21 6.23 -20.66
CA HIS A 7 11.75 4.94 -20.12
C HIS A 7 11.04 4.91 -18.74
N GLY A 8 10.17 5.87 -18.43
CA GLY A 8 9.33 5.80 -17.22
C GLY A 8 8.71 7.13 -16.79
N PHE A 9 9.48 8.22 -16.86
CA PHE A 9 9.04 9.55 -16.40
C PHE A 9 9.52 10.67 -17.34
N SER A 10 8.85 11.81 -17.29
CA SER A 10 9.33 13.03 -17.95
C SER A 10 9.92 13.98 -16.90
N ASP A 11 11.09 14.55 -17.18
CA ASP A 11 11.73 15.50 -16.27
C ASP A 11 10.84 16.71 -15.97
N ALA A 12 10.09 17.17 -16.97
CA ALA A 12 9.13 18.26 -16.80
C ALA A 12 8.01 17.89 -15.83
N GLY A 13 7.53 16.65 -15.86
CA GLY A 13 6.52 16.15 -14.93
C GLY A 13 7.05 16.03 -13.51
N LEU A 14 8.25 15.48 -13.34
CA LEU A 14 8.91 15.38 -12.03
C LEU A 14 9.17 16.76 -11.40
N ARG A 15 9.66 17.72 -12.20
CA ARG A 15 9.82 19.11 -11.74
C ARG A 15 8.51 19.73 -11.26
N ARG A 16 7.44 19.59 -12.05
CA ARG A 16 6.10 20.09 -11.65
C ARG A 16 5.62 19.47 -10.33
N LEU A 17 5.82 18.16 -10.15
CA LEU A 17 5.43 17.47 -8.92
C LEU A 17 6.21 18.03 -7.73
N ARG A 18 7.53 18.18 -7.88
CA ARG A 18 8.39 18.81 -6.86
C ARG A 18 7.92 20.22 -6.51
N ASP A 19 7.63 21.06 -7.50
CA ASP A 19 7.24 22.46 -7.27
C ASP A 19 5.94 22.56 -6.45
N VAL A 20 4.93 21.75 -6.79
CA VAL A 20 3.67 21.69 -6.05
C VAL A 20 3.88 21.22 -4.61
N LEU A 21 4.75 20.22 -4.40
CA LEU A 21 5.04 19.69 -3.07
C LEU A 21 5.84 20.69 -2.22
N ALA A 22 6.79 21.41 -2.81
CA ALA A 22 7.55 22.46 -2.16
C ALA A 22 6.62 23.59 -1.66
N GLN A 23 5.63 24.00 -2.46
CA GLN A 23 4.64 25.01 -2.07
C GLN A 23 3.86 24.64 -0.79
N HIS A 24 3.61 23.35 -0.54
CA HIS A 24 2.92 22.92 0.68
C HIS A 24 3.78 23.08 1.95
N ILE A 25 5.10 22.95 1.80
CA ILE A 25 6.07 23.16 2.88
C ILE A 25 6.29 24.66 3.10
N GLU A 26 6.43 25.44 2.03
CA GLU A 26 6.54 26.91 2.10
C GLU A 26 5.30 27.53 2.75
N ALA A 27 4.11 27.01 2.44
CA ALA A 27 2.85 27.40 3.09
C ALA A 27 2.73 26.91 4.55
N LYS A 28 3.75 26.24 5.10
CA LYS A 28 3.81 25.66 6.46
C LYS A 28 2.65 24.71 6.79
N LYS A 29 1.95 24.18 5.79
CA LYS A 29 0.83 23.24 5.98
C LYS A 29 1.31 21.88 6.48
N ILE A 30 2.51 21.50 6.07
CA ILE A 30 3.19 20.27 6.47
C ILE A 30 4.66 20.58 6.76
N PRO A 31 5.28 19.93 7.76
CA PRO A 31 6.66 20.23 8.16
C PRO A 31 7.69 19.61 7.20
N GLY A 32 7.32 18.52 6.54
CA GLY A 32 8.11 17.80 5.57
C GLY A 32 7.33 16.62 4.99
N LEU A 33 7.85 16.05 3.92
CA LEU A 33 7.24 14.92 3.21
C LEU A 33 8.29 14.11 2.47
N VAL A 34 7.93 12.87 2.15
CA VAL A 34 8.65 12.02 1.19
C VAL A 34 7.66 11.62 0.12
N PHE A 35 8.03 11.72 -1.15
CA PHE A 35 7.23 11.20 -2.25
C PHE A 35 8.04 10.21 -3.08
N LEU A 36 7.35 9.18 -3.57
CA LEU A 36 7.93 8.13 -4.40
C LEU A 36 6.99 7.87 -5.58
N VAL A 37 7.56 7.77 -6.77
CA VAL A 37 6.84 7.33 -7.97
C VAL A 37 7.65 6.22 -8.63
N SER A 38 7.00 5.08 -8.91
CA SER A 38 7.63 3.94 -9.56
C SER A 38 6.87 3.53 -10.82
N ARG A 39 7.59 3.32 -11.94
CA ARG A 39 7.02 2.88 -13.21
C ARG A 39 8.08 2.16 -14.03
N GLY A 40 7.74 0.97 -14.54
CA GLY A 40 8.62 0.23 -15.45
C GLY A 40 10.00 -0.10 -14.87
N GLY A 41 10.08 -0.35 -13.56
CA GLY A 41 11.34 -0.62 -12.85
C GLY A 41 12.15 0.64 -12.51
N GLN A 42 11.75 1.82 -12.99
CA GLN A 42 12.33 3.10 -12.58
C GLN A 42 11.60 3.62 -11.35
N THR A 43 12.35 3.99 -10.31
CA THR A 43 11.80 4.54 -9.07
C THR A 43 12.46 5.88 -8.77
N HIS A 44 11.64 6.91 -8.58
CA HIS A 44 12.07 8.25 -8.23
C HIS A 44 11.60 8.58 -6.80
N VAL A 45 12.52 9.01 -5.94
CA VAL A 45 12.25 9.33 -4.53
C VAL A 45 12.86 10.67 -4.19
N GLU A 46 12.08 11.57 -3.58
CA GLU A 46 12.59 12.80 -3.00
C GLU A 46 11.98 13.03 -1.62
N ALA A 47 12.77 13.66 -0.76
CA ALA A 47 12.38 14.04 0.60
C ALA A 47 12.59 15.55 0.78
N PHE A 48 11.65 16.20 1.45
CA PHE A 48 11.70 17.65 1.71
C PHE A 48 11.31 17.96 3.16
N GLY A 49 11.82 19.08 3.66
CA GLY A 49 11.47 19.61 4.97
C GLY A 49 12.05 18.82 6.14
N THR A 50 11.37 18.89 7.27
CA THR A 50 11.81 18.29 8.54
C THR A 50 10.70 17.47 9.18
N MET A 51 11.05 16.66 10.19
CA MET A 51 10.10 15.77 10.85
C MET A 51 9.05 16.50 11.72
N ARG A 52 9.23 17.79 12.05
CA ARG A 52 8.32 18.56 12.92
C ARG A 52 8.24 20.04 12.49
N HIS A 53 7.16 20.72 12.88
CA HIS A 53 6.92 22.12 12.47
C HIS A 53 7.86 23.13 13.14
N ASP A 54 8.33 22.83 14.35
CA ASP A 54 9.30 23.59 15.14
C ASP A 54 10.75 23.32 14.75
N GLY A 55 10.97 22.53 13.69
CA GLY A 55 12.26 22.04 13.28
C GLY A 55 12.58 20.66 13.85
N GLY A 56 13.75 20.12 13.50
CA GLY A 56 14.14 18.78 13.90
C GLY A 56 14.97 18.11 12.82
N ALA A 57 15.08 16.79 12.90
CA ALA A 57 15.83 16.03 11.91
C ALA A 57 15.26 16.27 10.50
N PRO A 58 16.13 16.42 9.48
CA PRO A 58 15.69 16.53 8.10
C PRO A 58 14.95 15.27 7.67
N MET A 59 13.92 15.43 6.85
CA MET A 59 13.18 14.31 6.31
C MET A 59 14.10 13.49 5.38
N ARG A 60 14.10 12.17 5.53
CA ARG A 60 14.89 11.24 4.69
C ARG A 60 13.99 10.19 4.06
N GLY A 61 14.43 9.63 2.93
CA GLY A 61 13.67 8.58 2.22
C GLY A 61 13.40 7.31 3.04
N ASP A 62 14.17 7.08 4.11
CA ASP A 62 14.04 5.97 5.06
C ASP A 62 13.34 6.38 6.38
N THR A 63 12.77 7.59 6.44
CA THR A 63 12.05 8.06 7.63
C THR A 63 10.76 7.26 7.83
N ILE A 64 10.55 6.77 9.06
CA ILE A 64 9.39 5.95 9.40
C ILE A 64 8.17 6.84 9.67
N PHE A 65 7.10 6.61 8.93
CA PHE A 65 5.82 7.29 9.10
C PHE A 65 4.77 6.36 9.72
N ARG A 66 3.89 6.93 10.55
CA ARG A 66 2.72 6.20 11.05
C ARG A 66 1.67 6.13 9.93
N MET A 67 1.50 4.94 9.36
CA MET A 67 0.60 4.73 8.20
C MET A 67 -0.88 4.96 8.52
N ALA A 68 -1.34 4.68 9.75
CA ALA A 68 -2.76 4.76 10.10
C ALA A 68 -3.64 4.06 9.04
N SER A 69 -4.62 4.77 8.46
CA SER A 69 -5.52 4.19 7.45
C SER A 69 -4.85 3.84 6.12
N THR A 70 -3.63 4.31 5.82
CA THR A 70 -2.91 3.90 4.61
C THR A 70 -2.36 2.47 4.68
N SER A 71 -2.55 1.79 5.81
CA SER A 71 -2.36 0.33 5.93
C SER A 71 -3.43 -0.48 5.19
N LYS A 72 -4.64 0.05 4.98
CA LYS A 72 -5.76 -0.69 4.38
C LYS A 72 -5.44 -1.25 2.99
N PRO A 73 -4.87 -0.48 2.03
CA PRO A 73 -4.50 -1.03 0.73
C PRO A 73 -3.49 -2.18 0.83
N VAL A 74 -2.56 -2.13 1.81
CA VAL A 74 -1.58 -3.20 2.04
C VAL A 74 -2.27 -4.46 2.54
N THR A 75 -3.16 -4.35 3.52
CA THR A 75 -3.95 -5.48 4.02
C THR A 75 -4.84 -6.07 2.93
N MET A 76 -5.47 -5.23 2.10
CA MET A 76 -6.30 -5.70 0.99
C MET A 76 -5.47 -6.43 -0.08
N ALA A 77 -4.29 -5.92 -0.43
CA ALA A 77 -3.39 -6.62 -1.35
C ALA A 77 -3.00 -8.00 -0.81
N ALA A 78 -2.65 -8.11 0.47
CA ALA A 78 -2.36 -9.39 1.11
C ALA A 78 -3.58 -10.34 1.11
N ALA A 79 -4.77 -9.82 1.40
CA ALA A 79 -6.01 -10.60 1.35
C ALA A 79 -6.33 -11.08 -0.07
N MET A 80 -6.09 -10.27 -1.11
CA MET A 80 -6.32 -10.65 -2.50
C MET A 80 -5.38 -11.77 -2.96
N VAL A 81 -4.12 -11.75 -2.53
CA VAL A 81 -3.18 -12.88 -2.78
C VAL A 81 -3.70 -14.17 -2.14
N LEU A 82 -4.17 -14.10 -0.89
CA LEU A 82 -4.75 -15.26 -0.20
C LEU A 82 -6.03 -15.76 -0.86
N LEU A 83 -6.88 -14.86 -1.37
CA LEU A 83 -8.10 -15.22 -2.09
C LEU A 83 -7.79 -15.94 -3.41
N ASP A 84 -6.76 -15.50 -4.13
CA ASP A 84 -6.30 -16.16 -5.37
C ASP A 84 -5.80 -17.58 -5.08
N GLU A 85 -4.93 -17.75 -4.08
CA GLU A 85 -4.44 -19.07 -3.65
C GLU A 85 -5.55 -19.99 -3.13
N ALA A 86 -6.50 -19.45 -2.36
CA ALA A 86 -7.62 -20.22 -1.83
C ALA A 86 -8.64 -20.60 -2.93
N SER A 87 -8.82 -19.76 -3.94
CA SER A 87 -9.62 -20.06 -5.14
C SER A 87 -9.00 -21.22 -5.93
N LEU A 88 -7.69 -21.18 -6.16
CA LEU A 88 -6.92 -22.28 -6.78
C LEU A 88 -6.96 -23.57 -5.94
N ARG A 89 -7.02 -23.48 -4.62
CA ARG A 89 -7.19 -24.64 -3.74
C ARG A 89 -8.62 -25.20 -3.76
N ARG A 90 -9.65 -24.35 -3.90
CA ARG A 90 -11.06 -24.77 -3.97
C ARG A 90 -11.38 -25.54 -5.25
N SER A 91 -10.71 -25.26 -6.37
CA SER A 91 -10.88 -26.05 -7.60
C SER A 91 -10.19 -27.42 -7.58
N ARG A 92 -9.28 -27.67 -6.62
CA ARG A 92 -8.48 -28.91 -6.53
C ARG A 92 -8.88 -29.87 -5.41
N ALA A 93 -9.80 -29.49 -4.52
CA ALA A 93 -10.25 -30.33 -3.40
C ALA A 93 -11.78 -30.46 -3.37
N PRO A 94 -12.36 -31.67 -3.19
CA PRO A 94 -13.79 -31.79 -2.92
C PRO A 94 -14.11 -31.10 -1.58
N ALA A 95 -15.22 -30.37 -1.56
CA ALA A 95 -15.61 -29.38 -0.53
C ALA A 95 -15.90 -29.93 0.89
N VAL A 96 -15.45 -31.14 1.24
CA VAL A 96 -15.95 -31.87 2.42
C VAL A 96 -15.03 -31.85 3.65
N ALA A 97 -13.91 -31.13 3.65
CA ALA A 97 -12.83 -31.43 4.59
C ALA A 97 -12.42 -30.33 5.60
N TRP A 98 -13.17 -29.25 5.82
CA TRP A 98 -12.62 -28.15 6.66
C TRP A 98 -13.45 -27.60 7.82
N SER A 99 -14.63 -28.13 8.17
CA SER A 99 -15.33 -27.72 9.41
C SER A 99 -15.22 -28.78 10.51
N PRO A 100 -14.34 -28.63 11.52
CA PRO A 100 -14.25 -29.56 12.65
C PRO A 100 -15.32 -29.34 13.73
N LEU A 101 -16.34 -28.51 13.49
CA LEU A 101 -17.31 -28.10 14.54
C LEU A 101 -18.79 -28.34 14.19
N SER A 102 -19.07 -29.11 13.14
CA SER A 102 -20.44 -29.49 12.79
C SER A 102 -20.65 -31.00 12.83
N THR A 103 -20.36 -31.62 13.97
CA THR A 103 -21.04 -32.86 14.36
C THR A 103 -22.32 -32.47 15.08
N THR A 104 -23.34 -32.06 14.33
CA THR A 104 -24.71 -32.10 14.86
C THR A 104 -25.14 -33.56 14.83
N THR A 105 -24.85 -34.28 15.91
CA THR A 105 -25.45 -35.58 16.18
C THR A 105 -26.96 -35.38 16.26
N THR A 106 -27.68 -35.75 15.21
CA THR A 106 -29.14 -35.90 15.26
C THR A 106 -29.45 -37.09 16.16
N PRO A 107 -30.10 -36.92 17.34
CA PRO A 107 -30.61 -38.08 18.04
C PRO A 107 -31.84 -38.58 17.28
N THR A 108 -31.70 -39.75 16.66
CA THR A 108 -32.85 -40.52 16.21
C THR A 108 -33.44 -41.24 17.42
N SER A 109 -34.50 -40.68 18.01
CA SER A 109 -35.44 -41.41 18.86
C SER A 109 -36.75 -41.48 18.09
N ARG A 110 -37.02 -42.51 17.26
CA ARG A 110 -37.55 -43.83 17.63
C ARG A 110 -38.48 -43.80 18.85
N CYS A 111 -39.78 -43.92 18.53
CA CYS A 111 -40.83 -44.69 19.19
C CYS A 111 -40.80 -44.81 20.72
N CYS A 112 -41.79 -44.18 21.36
CA CYS A 112 -42.83 -44.87 22.13
C CYS A 112 -44.14 -44.08 21.94
#